data_AF-A0A4Q2DMF5-F1
#
_entry.id   AF-A0A4Q2DMF5-F1
#
_cell.length_a   1.000
_cell.length_b   1.000
_cell.length_c   1.000
_cell.angle_alpha   90.00
_cell.angle_beta   90.00
_cell.angle_gamma   90.00
#
_symmetry.space_group_name_H-M   'P 1'
#
loop_
_entity.id
_entity.type
_entity.pdbx_description
1 polymer ?
#
loop_
_entity_poly.entity_id
_entity_poly.type
_entity_poly.pdbx_seq_one_letter_code
_entity_poly.pdbx_strand_id
1 'polypeptide(L)'
;MEPSTSGTSSSAAADAQTTKRKLSGYELYREVLGSPKYVVAPMVDQSELAWRRLSRRYGAQLVYTPMINAKMFTDASNKTFRSANFDIPSGEEGDTSTDRPLIVQFCANNPEQLLTSAKVLESYCDAVDLNLGCPQDIAKKGHYGSFLQDEWELIYTLSEYDSSLSYSFLPILSALSISIYLNHECSFASELTSNCPS
;
A
#
# COMPACT_ATOMS: atom_id res chain seq x y z
N MET A 1 -19.93 -19.26 -64.56
CA MET A 1 -20.30 -18.10 -63.73
C MET A 1 -20.99 -18.64 -62.50
N GLU A 2 -20.75 -17.99 -61.36
CA GLU A 2 -21.06 -18.37 -59.96
C GLU A 2 -19.85 -18.96 -59.20
N PRO A 3 -19.07 -18.10 -58.52
CA PRO A 3 -18.05 -18.51 -57.55
C PRO A 3 -18.66 -18.79 -56.17
N SER A 4 -18.05 -19.75 -55.49
CA SER A 4 -18.30 -20.20 -54.13
C SER A 4 -18.18 -19.08 -53.08
N THR A 5 -19.25 -18.84 -52.31
CA THR A 5 -19.24 -17.98 -51.14
C THR A 5 -18.78 -18.77 -49.90
N SER A 6 -17.50 -18.62 -49.56
CA SER A 6 -16.98 -19.04 -48.25
C SER A 6 -17.27 -17.95 -47.22
N GLY A 7 -18.35 -18.12 -46.46
CA GLY A 7 -18.65 -17.28 -45.31
C GLY A 7 -17.77 -17.66 -44.13
N THR A 8 -16.65 -16.97 -43.95
CA THR A 8 -15.86 -17.07 -42.71
C THR A 8 -16.47 -16.13 -41.67
N SER A 9 -17.33 -16.68 -40.81
CA SER A 9 -17.76 -16.00 -39.58
C SER A 9 -16.57 -15.94 -38.62
N SER A 10 -15.83 -14.84 -38.64
CA SER A 10 -14.86 -14.53 -37.59
C SER A 10 -15.63 -14.04 -36.36
N SER A 11 -15.89 -14.93 -35.41
CA SER A 11 -16.33 -14.53 -34.07
C SER A 11 -15.13 -13.93 -33.36
N ALA A 12 -14.98 -12.61 -33.46
CA ALA A 12 -14.09 -11.87 -32.58
C ALA A 12 -14.61 -12.04 -31.15
N ALA A 13 -13.95 -12.91 -30.38
CA ALA A 13 -14.13 -12.98 -28.94
C ALA A 13 -13.77 -11.60 -28.38
N ALA A 14 -14.77 -10.88 -27.90
CA ALA A 14 -14.58 -9.63 -27.18
C ALA A 14 -13.75 -9.96 -25.93
N ASP A 15 -12.52 -9.48 -25.91
CA ASP A 15 -11.64 -9.50 -24.75
C ASP A 15 -12.27 -8.55 -23.71
N ALA A 16 -13.13 -9.11 -22.85
CA ALA A 16 -13.77 -8.38 -21.78
C ALA A 16 -12.72 -8.13 -20.70
N GLN A 17 -11.92 -7.08 -20.90
CA GLN A 17 -10.98 -6.58 -19.93
C GLN A 17 -11.76 -6.16 -18.68
N THR A 18 -11.83 -7.07 -17.72
CA THR A 18 -12.60 -6.89 -16.49
C THR A 18 -11.82 -5.90 -15.64
N THR A 19 -12.19 -4.63 -15.72
CA THR A 19 -11.65 -3.60 -14.83
C THR A 19 -12.01 -4.01 -13.40
N LYS A 20 -11.01 -4.46 -12.62
CA LYS A 20 -11.22 -4.77 -11.20
C LYS A 20 -11.71 -3.50 -10.52
N ARG A 21 -12.91 -3.57 -9.93
CA ARG A 21 -13.50 -2.49 -9.12
C ARG A 21 -12.57 -2.17 -7.95
N LYS A 22 -12.25 -0.89 -7.73
CA LYS A 22 -11.54 -0.41 -6.54
C LYS A 22 -12.39 -0.67 -5.30
N LEU A 23 -11.82 -1.32 -4.28
CA LEU A 23 -12.52 -1.58 -3.02
C LEU A 23 -12.52 -0.32 -2.17
N SER A 24 -13.63 -0.02 -1.50
CA SER A 24 -13.64 0.97 -0.43
C SER A 24 -12.77 0.52 0.75
N GLY A 25 -12.35 1.46 1.59
CA GLY A 25 -11.49 1.14 2.74
C GLY A 25 -12.10 0.10 3.69
N TYR A 26 -13.42 0.16 3.92
CA TYR A 26 -14.10 -0.80 4.79
C TYR A 26 -14.28 -2.18 4.14
N GLU A 27 -14.54 -2.23 2.82
CA GLU A 27 -14.53 -3.50 2.07
C GLU A 27 -13.15 -4.14 2.10
N LEU A 28 -12.08 -3.36 1.91
CA LEU A 28 -10.70 -3.88 1.96
C LEU A 28 -10.37 -4.45 3.35
N TYR A 29 -10.72 -3.74 4.43
CA TYR A 29 -10.56 -4.23 5.81
C TYR A 29 -11.31 -5.55 6.05
N ARG A 30 -12.55 -5.65 5.56
CA ARG A 30 -13.39 -6.83 5.81
C ARG A 30 -13.06 -8.02 4.93
N GLU A 31 -12.92 -7.80 3.63
CA GLU A 31 -12.91 -8.83 2.60
C GLU A 31 -11.49 -9.30 2.27
N VAL A 32 -10.50 -8.41 2.31
CA VAL A 32 -9.10 -8.75 1.99
C VAL A 32 -8.29 -8.99 3.26
N LEU A 33 -8.34 -8.07 4.23
CA LEU A 33 -7.57 -8.20 5.47
C LEU A 33 -8.22 -9.15 6.50
N GLY A 34 -9.49 -9.50 6.31
CA GLY A 34 -10.19 -10.47 7.17
C GLY A 34 -10.65 -9.90 8.52
N SER A 35 -10.88 -8.59 8.62
CA SER A 35 -11.31 -7.91 9.85
C SER A 35 -10.42 -8.17 11.08
N PRO A 36 -9.10 -7.90 10.99
CA PRO A 36 -8.14 -8.23 12.05
C PRO A 36 -8.38 -7.39 13.31
N LYS A 37 -8.31 -8.04 14.47
CA LYS A 37 -8.35 -7.44 15.81
C LYS A 37 -6.97 -7.31 16.45
N TYR A 38 -6.05 -8.21 16.10
CA TYR A 38 -4.67 -8.19 16.61
C TYR A 38 -3.73 -7.76 15.51
N VAL A 39 -3.30 -6.50 15.57
CA VAL A 39 -2.45 -5.85 14.56
C VAL A 39 -1.09 -5.53 15.16
N VAL A 40 -0.02 -5.93 14.49
CA VAL A 40 1.35 -5.57 14.86
C VAL A 40 1.70 -4.25 14.18
N ALA A 41 2.02 -3.24 14.99
CA ALA A 41 2.38 -1.91 14.50
C ALA A 41 3.71 -1.90 13.71
N PRO A 42 3.88 -0.95 12.78
CA PRO A 42 5.16 -0.73 12.11
C PRO A 42 6.19 -0.20 13.10
N MET A 43 7.37 -0.83 13.15
CA MET A 43 8.45 -0.43 14.05
C MET A 43 9.79 -0.55 13.31
N VAL A 44 10.51 0.57 13.20
CA VAL A 44 11.85 0.59 12.61
C VAL A 44 12.79 -0.29 13.44
N ASP A 45 13.56 -1.16 12.76
CA ASP A 45 14.48 -2.14 13.35
C ASP A 45 13.82 -3.19 14.27
N GLN A 46 12.51 -3.38 14.18
CA GLN A 46 11.77 -4.33 15.02
C GLN A 46 10.65 -5.10 14.31
N SER A 47 10.15 -4.66 13.15
CA SER A 47 9.06 -5.34 12.43
C SER A 47 9.50 -6.02 11.13
N GLU A 48 10.75 -6.48 11.08
CA GLU A 48 11.32 -7.32 10.01
C GLU A 48 10.62 -8.69 9.95
N LEU A 49 10.82 -9.40 8.83
CA LEU A 49 10.15 -10.67 8.52
C LEU A 49 10.19 -11.69 9.68
N ALA A 50 11.35 -11.84 10.34
CA ALA A 50 11.49 -12.75 11.46
C ALA A 50 10.53 -12.42 12.62
N TRP A 51 10.37 -11.14 12.93
CA TRP A 51 9.46 -10.67 13.97
C TRP A 51 8.00 -10.81 13.57
N ARG A 52 7.65 -10.51 12.31
CA ARG A 52 6.27 -10.67 11.82
C ARG A 52 5.82 -12.12 11.88
N ARG A 53 6.67 -13.04 11.41
CA ARG A 53 6.41 -14.49 11.51
C ARG A 53 6.33 -14.97 12.96
N LEU A 54 7.20 -14.47 13.83
CA LEU A 54 7.13 -14.78 15.27
C LEU A 54 5.78 -14.31 15.85
N SER A 55 5.40 -13.07 15.60
CA SER A 55 4.16 -12.46 16.09
C SER A 55 2.93 -13.23 15.64
N ARG A 56 2.92 -13.73 14.40
CA ARG A 56 1.84 -14.60 13.88
C ARG A 56 1.71 -15.90 14.65
N ARG A 57 2.82 -16.53 15.06
CA ARG A 57 2.78 -17.72 15.92
C ARG A 57 2.13 -17.45 17.28
N TYR A 58 2.07 -16.19 17.70
CA TYR A 58 1.42 -15.74 18.93
C TYR A 58 0.05 -15.05 18.69
N GLY A 59 -0.54 -15.20 17.51
CA GLY A 59 -1.91 -14.77 17.23
C GLY A 59 -2.07 -13.40 16.57
N ALA A 60 -0.99 -12.78 16.08
CA ALA A 60 -1.10 -11.61 15.20
C ALA A 60 -1.87 -11.97 13.92
N GLN A 61 -2.84 -11.14 13.56
CA GLN A 61 -3.69 -11.34 12.39
C GLN A 61 -3.23 -10.47 11.22
N LEU A 62 -2.80 -9.24 11.51
CA LEU A 62 -2.27 -8.29 10.54
C LEU A 62 -0.90 -7.80 11.02
N VAL A 63 0.03 -7.65 10.09
CA VAL A 63 1.40 -7.22 10.38
C VAL A 63 1.82 -6.13 9.41
N TYR A 64 2.74 -5.29 9.86
CA TYR A 64 3.33 -4.21 9.08
C TYR A 64 4.83 -4.42 8.89
N THR A 65 5.36 -4.00 7.74
CA THR A 65 6.81 -3.82 7.57
C THR A 65 7.33 -2.69 8.47
N PRO A 66 8.66 -2.56 8.64
CA PRO A 66 9.24 -1.30 9.08
C PRO A 66 8.87 -0.17 8.11
N MET A 67 9.03 1.08 8.55
CA MET A 67 8.81 2.24 7.69
C MET A 67 9.90 2.31 6.60
N ILE A 68 9.51 2.09 5.34
CA ILE A 68 10.43 2.07 4.19
C ILE A 68 10.50 3.46 3.54
N ASN A 69 11.70 3.97 3.31
CA ASN A 69 11.87 5.23 2.57
C ASN A 69 11.64 5.03 1.07
N ALA A 70 10.54 5.57 0.52
CA ALA A 70 10.17 5.40 -0.88
C ALA A 70 11.23 5.97 -1.84
N LYS A 71 11.81 7.13 -1.53
CA LYS A 71 12.85 7.74 -2.37
C LYS A 71 14.06 6.82 -2.52
N MET A 72 14.51 6.21 -1.43
CA MET A 72 15.64 5.28 -1.45
C MET A 72 15.29 3.94 -2.08
N PHE A 73 14.05 3.47 -1.91
CA PHE A 73 13.58 2.19 -2.45
C PHE A 73 13.31 2.23 -3.96
N THR A 74 12.95 3.41 -4.48
CA THR A 74 12.71 3.64 -5.92
C THR A 74 13.95 3.38 -6.77
N ASP A 75 15.14 3.64 -6.24
CA ASP A 75 16.41 3.45 -6.96
C ASP A 75 16.76 1.95 -7.05
N ALA A 76 16.54 1.36 -8.23
CA ALA A 76 16.86 -0.04 -8.49
C ALA A 76 18.36 -0.37 -8.39
N SER A 77 19.25 0.62 -8.47
CA SER A 77 20.68 0.43 -8.24
C SER A 77 21.02 0.27 -6.76
N ASN A 78 20.17 0.77 -5.86
CA ASN A 78 20.34 0.70 -4.41
C ASN A 78 19.89 -0.67 -3.84
N LYS A 79 20.52 -1.75 -4.35
CA LYS A 79 20.19 -3.13 -4.00
C LYS A 79 20.34 -3.42 -2.51
N THR A 80 21.38 -2.87 -1.88
CA THR A 80 21.64 -3.05 -0.45
C THR A 80 20.50 -2.49 0.40
N PHE A 81 20.03 -1.27 0.10
CA PHE A 81 18.89 -0.71 0.84
C PHE A 81 17.61 -1.51 0.60
N ARG A 82 17.35 -1.91 -0.65
CA ARG A 82 16.16 -2.70 -0.99
C ARG A 82 16.14 -4.02 -0.24
N SER A 83 17.20 -4.83 -0.32
CA SER A 83 17.27 -6.10 0.41
C SER A 83 17.25 -5.93 1.93
N ALA A 84 17.84 -4.85 2.47
CA ALA A 84 17.80 -4.60 3.91
C ALA A 84 16.40 -4.24 4.43
N ASN A 85 15.56 -3.59 3.61
CA ASN A 85 14.21 -3.16 4.00
C ASN A 85 13.12 -4.15 3.55
N PHE A 86 13.36 -4.90 2.48
CA PHE A 86 12.45 -5.91 1.93
C PHE A 86 13.23 -6.87 1.00
N ASP A 87 13.61 -8.04 1.51
CA ASP A 87 14.49 -8.99 0.79
C ASP A 87 13.75 -9.86 -0.24
N ILE A 88 13.35 -9.24 -1.36
CA ILE A 88 12.67 -9.92 -2.48
C ILE A 88 13.45 -11.16 -2.98
N PRO A 89 14.79 -11.14 -3.18
CA PRO A 89 15.53 -12.29 -3.69
C PRO A 89 15.45 -13.56 -2.84
N SER A 90 15.23 -13.45 -1.51
CA SER A 90 15.04 -14.63 -0.64
C SER A 90 13.74 -15.39 -0.96
N GLY A 91 12.73 -14.68 -1.48
CA GLY A 91 11.39 -15.20 -1.73
C GLY A 91 10.56 -15.44 -0.47
N GLU A 92 11.01 -15.01 0.72
CA GLU A 92 10.30 -15.26 1.98
C GLU A 92 9.36 -14.11 2.39
N GLU A 93 9.68 -12.89 1.96
CA GLU A 93 8.88 -11.69 2.22
C GLU A 93 7.52 -11.76 1.52
N GLY A 94 6.44 -11.48 2.26
CA GLY A 94 5.10 -11.50 1.67
C GLY A 94 4.57 -12.88 1.29
N ASP A 95 5.19 -13.96 1.80
CA ASP A 95 4.73 -15.32 1.58
C ASP A 95 3.27 -15.50 2.05
N THR A 96 2.44 -16.08 1.17
CA THR A 96 0.99 -16.21 1.38
C THR A 96 0.64 -17.09 2.59
N SER A 97 1.52 -18.02 2.97
CA SER A 97 1.26 -18.95 4.07
C SER A 97 1.77 -18.46 5.42
N THR A 98 2.79 -17.59 5.43
CA THR A 98 3.51 -17.26 6.67
C THR A 98 3.63 -15.77 6.98
N ASP A 99 3.44 -14.87 6.02
CA ASP A 99 3.66 -13.43 6.24
C ASP A 99 2.43 -12.57 5.94
N ARG A 100 1.41 -13.12 5.28
CA ARG A 100 0.15 -12.42 4.94
C ARG A 100 -1.01 -12.69 5.91
N PRO A 101 -1.96 -11.74 6.10
CA PRO A 101 -2.06 -10.44 5.43
C PRO A 101 -1.03 -9.40 5.92
N LEU A 102 -0.34 -8.75 4.97
CA LEU A 102 0.79 -7.84 5.20
C LEU A 102 0.48 -6.44 4.65
N ILE A 103 0.81 -5.41 5.44
CA ILE A 103 0.82 -4.03 4.99
C ILE A 103 2.25 -3.52 4.89
N VAL A 104 2.61 -2.95 3.75
CA VAL A 104 3.90 -2.28 3.55
C VAL A 104 3.73 -0.80 3.85
N GLN A 105 4.47 -0.28 4.83
CA GLN A 105 4.44 1.14 5.16
C GLN A 105 5.61 1.87 4.51
N PHE A 106 5.29 2.94 3.77
CA PHE A 106 6.29 3.87 3.22
C PHE A 106 6.31 5.19 3.99
N CYS A 107 7.45 5.87 3.97
CA CYS A 107 7.53 7.32 4.11
C CYS A 107 7.90 7.94 2.77
N ALA A 108 7.16 8.97 2.36
CA ALA A 108 7.34 9.65 1.08
C ALA A 108 6.81 11.07 1.11
N ASN A 109 7.28 11.90 0.19
CA ASN A 109 6.78 13.24 -0.10
C ASN A 109 6.76 13.54 -1.61
N ASN A 110 6.98 12.50 -2.43
CA ASN A 110 6.92 12.58 -3.88
C ASN A 110 6.02 11.43 -4.39
N PRO A 111 4.89 11.74 -5.05
CA PRO A 111 3.93 10.74 -5.53
C PRO A 111 4.51 9.73 -6.52
N GLU A 112 5.39 10.17 -7.41
CA GLU A 112 5.98 9.29 -8.44
C GLU A 112 6.93 8.26 -7.82
N GLN A 113 7.74 8.67 -6.84
CA GLN A 113 8.64 7.79 -6.09
C GLN A 113 7.86 6.80 -5.22
N LEU A 114 6.80 7.27 -4.55
CA LEU A 114 5.91 6.40 -3.78
C LEU A 114 5.28 5.33 -4.69
N LEU A 115 4.69 5.76 -5.82
CA LEU A 115 4.06 4.85 -6.76
C LEU A 115 5.04 3.82 -7.33
N THR A 116 6.24 4.28 -7.73
CA THR A 116 7.26 3.39 -8.29
C THR A 116 7.70 2.35 -7.27
N SER A 117 7.90 2.76 -6.01
CA SER A 117 8.25 1.84 -4.92
C SER A 117 7.12 0.87 -4.58
N ALA A 118 5.88 1.35 -4.53
CA ALA A 118 4.70 0.54 -4.26
C ALA A 118 4.50 -0.53 -5.35
N LYS A 119 4.65 -0.19 -6.64
CA LYS A 119 4.58 -1.14 -7.76
C LYS A 119 5.57 -2.28 -7.65
N VAL A 120 6.76 -2.03 -7.09
CA VAL A 120 7.77 -3.07 -6.88
C VAL A 120 7.31 -4.09 -5.81
N LEU A 121 6.55 -3.65 -4.81
CA LEU A 121 6.11 -4.47 -3.67
C LEU A 121 4.66 -4.96 -3.78
N GLU A 122 3.93 -4.54 -4.82
CA GLU A 122 2.52 -4.83 -5.05
C GLU A 122 2.19 -6.33 -4.97
N SER A 123 3.03 -7.19 -5.54
CA SER A 123 2.82 -8.64 -5.52
C SER A 123 3.19 -9.32 -4.20
N TYR A 124 3.67 -8.58 -3.20
CA TYR A 124 4.16 -9.11 -1.93
C TYR A 124 3.36 -8.66 -0.71
N CYS A 125 2.43 -7.70 -0.87
CA CYS A 125 1.57 -7.23 0.21
C CYS A 125 0.09 -7.26 -0.16
N ASP A 126 -0.76 -6.96 0.82
CA ASP A 126 -2.22 -6.90 0.67
C ASP A 126 -2.73 -5.45 0.73
N ALA A 127 -1.93 -4.55 1.29
CA ALA A 127 -2.12 -3.11 1.16
C ALA A 127 -0.80 -2.35 1.33
N VAL A 128 -0.82 -1.09 0.89
CA VAL A 128 0.24 -0.12 1.12
C VAL A 128 -0.29 0.98 2.04
N ASP A 129 0.58 1.46 2.91
CA ASP A 129 0.34 2.52 3.88
C ASP A 129 1.38 3.66 3.74
N LEU A 130 0.97 4.88 4.08
CA LEU A 130 1.82 6.06 4.13
C LEU A 130 1.96 6.57 5.57
N ASN A 131 3.19 6.58 6.07
CA ASN A 131 3.50 7.11 7.38
C ASN A 131 3.35 8.65 7.41
N LEU A 132 2.34 9.12 8.15
CA LEU A 132 2.08 10.55 8.43
C LEU A 132 2.31 10.89 9.91
N GLY A 133 3.11 10.07 10.59
CA GLY A 133 3.13 10.01 12.05
C GLY A 133 4.47 10.22 12.72
N CYS A 134 5.55 9.81 12.05
CA CYS A 134 6.88 9.79 12.65
C CYS A 134 7.34 11.21 13.00
N PRO A 135 7.58 11.53 14.28
CA PRO A 135 8.01 12.86 14.72
C PRO A 135 9.53 12.99 14.82
N GLN A 136 10.29 11.96 14.43
CA GLN A 136 11.75 11.93 14.59
C GLN A 136 12.45 12.96 13.70
N ASP A 137 13.63 13.42 14.09
CA ASP A 137 14.43 14.39 13.34
C ASP A 137 14.76 13.95 11.91
N ILE A 138 14.86 12.64 11.68
CA ILE A 138 15.10 12.08 10.34
C ILE A 138 13.90 12.35 9.42
N ALA A 139 12.67 12.25 9.96
CA ALA A 139 11.44 12.60 9.23
C ALA A 139 11.35 14.09 8.95
N LYS A 140 11.78 14.93 9.90
CA LYS A 140 11.89 16.39 9.69
C LYS A 140 12.85 16.73 8.55
N LYS A 141 14.05 16.15 8.57
CA LYS A 141 15.09 16.38 7.55
C LYS A 141 14.68 15.87 6.16
N GLY A 142 13.96 14.75 6.13
CA GLY A 142 13.48 14.13 4.90
C GLY A 142 12.13 14.68 4.41
N HIS A 143 11.49 15.55 5.18
CA HIS A 143 10.15 16.12 4.93
C HIS A 143 9.09 15.04 4.68
N TYR A 144 8.90 14.15 5.66
CA TYR A 144 7.86 13.11 5.64
C TYR A 144 7.32 12.87 7.07
N GLY A 145 6.41 11.92 7.28
CA GLY A 145 5.89 11.62 8.61
C GLY A 145 4.97 12.72 9.11
N SER A 146 5.06 13.08 10.40
CA SER A 146 4.18 14.10 10.98
C SER A 146 4.36 15.49 10.38
N PHE A 147 5.44 15.72 9.65
CA PHE A 147 5.76 17.01 9.03
C PHE A 147 4.99 17.28 7.74
N LEU A 148 4.22 16.29 7.24
CA LEU A 148 3.31 16.48 6.11
C LEU A 148 1.88 16.85 6.53
N GLN A 149 1.54 16.81 7.83
CA GLN A 149 0.16 16.90 8.31
C GLN A 149 -0.56 18.20 7.92
N ASP A 150 0.18 19.29 7.71
CA ASP A 150 -0.38 20.57 7.27
C ASP A 150 -0.42 20.73 5.73
N GLU A 151 0.16 19.78 4.98
CA GLU A 151 0.27 19.79 3.52
C GLU A 151 -0.80 18.91 2.86
N TRP A 152 -2.06 19.26 3.09
CA TRP A 152 -3.23 18.49 2.65
C TRP A 152 -3.24 18.15 1.16
N GLU A 153 -2.90 19.12 0.30
CA GLU A 153 -2.83 18.92 -1.16
C GLU A 153 -1.79 17.86 -1.55
N LEU A 154 -0.64 17.86 -0.86
CA LEU A 154 0.39 16.86 -1.09
C LEU A 154 -0.05 15.48 -0.59
N ILE A 155 -0.67 15.40 0.59
CA ILE A 155 -1.23 14.14 1.12
C ILE A 155 -2.28 13.57 0.17
N TYR A 156 -3.18 14.41 -0.35
CA TYR A 156 -4.19 14.01 -1.32
C TYR A 156 -3.52 13.46 -2.59
N THR A 157 -2.54 14.19 -3.13
CA THR A 157 -1.80 13.76 -4.33
C THR A 157 -1.06 12.43 -4.10
N LEU A 158 -0.43 12.25 -2.92
CA LEU A 158 0.24 10.99 -2.57
C LEU A 158 -0.75 9.81 -2.50
N SER A 159 -2.00 10.08 -2.09
CA SER A 159 -3.05 9.06 -1.94
C SER A 159 -3.77 8.74 -3.26
N GLU A 160 -3.90 9.70 -4.18
CA GLU A 160 -4.63 9.55 -5.45
C GLU A 160 -3.87 8.74 -6.53
N TYR A 161 -2.53 8.76 -6.51
CA TYR A 161 -1.69 8.01 -7.46
C TYR A 161 -1.88 6.48 -7.37
N ASP A 162 -2.60 6.04 -6.34
CA ASP A 162 -3.15 4.70 -6.16
C ASP A 162 -4.03 4.19 -7.32
N SER A 163 -4.67 5.07 -8.08
CA SER A 163 -5.61 4.68 -9.15
C SER A 163 -4.98 3.83 -10.29
N SER A 164 -3.65 3.68 -10.30
CA SER A 164 -2.92 2.82 -11.25
C SER A 164 -2.39 1.51 -10.66
N LEU A 165 -2.65 1.23 -9.38
CA LEU A 165 -2.33 -0.03 -8.71
C LEU A 165 -3.54 -0.97 -8.75
N SER A 166 -3.29 -2.27 -8.73
CA SER A 166 -4.32 -3.32 -8.76
C SER A 166 -5.04 -3.50 -7.41
N TYR A 167 -4.63 -2.75 -6.40
CA TYR A 167 -5.13 -2.76 -5.02
C TYR A 167 -5.44 -1.34 -4.57
N SER A 168 -6.34 -1.17 -3.60
CA SER A 168 -6.57 0.12 -2.98
C SER A 168 -5.46 0.39 -1.95
N PHE A 169 -4.80 1.54 -2.06
CA PHE A 169 -4.07 2.13 -0.95
C PHE A 169 -5.05 2.22 0.21
N LEU A 170 -4.63 1.72 1.36
CA LEU A 170 -5.33 2.05 2.58
C LEU A 170 -4.75 3.41 2.97
N PRO A 171 -5.53 4.51 2.95
CA PRO A 171 -5.24 5.61 3.85
C PRO A 171 -5.56 5.14 5.28
N ILE A 172 -5.06 3.98 5.71
CA ILE A 172 -5.03 3.65 7.13
C ILE A 172 -3.90 4.50 7.66
N LEU A 173 -4.29 5.67 8.15
CA LEU A 173 -3.54 6.65 8.93
C LEU A 173 -2.84 5.98 10.14
N SER A 174 -1.93 5.04 9.93
CA SER A 174 -1.53 4.05 10.95
C SER A 174 -0.55 4.59 11.99
N ALA A 175 -0.15 5.86 11.85
CA ALA A 175 0.77 6.48 12.80
C ALA A 175 0.34 7.90 13.21
N LEU A 176 -0.94 8.28 13.13
CA LEU A 176 -1.33 9.54 13.77
C LEU A 176 -0.97 9.44 15.27
N SER A 177 -0.03 10.27 15.71
CA SER A 177 0.10 10.59 17.13
C SER A 177 -1.26 11.15 17.56
N ILE A 178 -1.96 10.45 18.45
CA ILE A 178 -3.28 10.78 19.04
C ILE A 178 -3.25 12.11 19.85
N SER A 179 -2.30 13.01 19.58
CA SER A 179 -2.14 14.27 20.30
C SER A 179 -2.65 15.51 19.57
N ILE A 180 -3.08 15.43 18.30
CA ILE A 180 -3.64 16.61 17.61
C ILE A 180 -4.85 16.20 16.75
N TYR A 181 -5.95 16.96 16.90
CA TYR A 181 -7.13 17.01 16.02
C TYR A 181 -8.37 16.16 16.36
N LEU A 182 -9.07 16.49 17.45
CA LEU A 182 -10.43 16.01 17.74
C LEU A 182 -11.58 16.73 16.99
N ASN A 183 -11.33 17.63 16.03
CA ASN A 183 -12.40 18.46 15.43
C ASN A 183 -12.59 18.35 13.90
N HIS A 184 -11.70 17.70 13.14
CA HIS A 184 -11.78 17.67 11.67
C HIS A 184 -11.76 16.25 11.04
N GLU A 185 -11.64 15.18 11.83
CA GLU A 185 -11.45 13.80 11.34
C GLU A 185 -12.62 13.25 10.50
N CYS A 186 -13.88 13.54 10.87
CA CYS A 186 -15.01 12.92 10.19
C CYS A 186 -15.15 13.37 8.73
N SER A 187 -14.81 14.61 8.39
CA SER A 187 -14.97 15.09 7.01
C SER A 187 -13.92 14.47 6.10
N PHE A 188 -12.65 14.43 6.50
CA PHE A 188 -11.57 13.95 5.64
C PHE A 188 -11.52 12.42 5.51
N ALA A 189 -11.75 11.67 6.60
CA ALA A 189 -11.91 10.22 6.51
C ALA A 189 -13.12 9.85 5.63
N SER A 190 -14.18 10.67 5.66
CA SER A 190 -15.30 10.51 4.73
C SER A 190 -14.93 10.90 3.30
N GLU A 191 -14.16 11.96 3.08
CA GLU A 191 -13.80 12.47 1.74
C GLU A 191 -12.82 11.55 0.99
N LEU A 192 -11.82 11.00 1.70
CA LEU A 192 -10.92 9.97 1.17
C LEU A 192 -11.64 8.65 0.83
N THR A 193 -12.79 8.38 1.45
CA THR A 193 -13.59 7.17 1.20
C THR A 193 -14.78 7.39 0.27
N SER A 194 -15.22 8.65 0.06
CA SER A 194 -16.43 9.00 -0.70
C SER A 194 -16.17 9.57 -2.10
N ASN A 195 -14.95 10.07 -2.40
CA ASN A 195 -14.61 10.59 -3.72
C ASN A 195 -14.06 9.54 -4.72
N CYS A 196 -14.30 8.25 -4.48
CA CYS A 196 -14.03 7.23 -5.50
C CYS A 196 -15.06 7.39 -6.63
N PRO A 197 -14.67 7.81 -7.86
CA PRO A 197 -15.64 7.94 -8.94
C PRO A 197 -16.25 6.56 -9.24
N SER A 198 -17.58 6.54 -9.34
CA SER A 198 -18.43 5.37 -9.62
C SER A 198 -18.06 4.66 -10.92
#